data_AF-A0A1I4K4C6-F1
#
_entry.id   AF-A0A1I4K4C6-F1
#
_cell.length_a   1.000
_cell.length_b   1.000
_cell.length_c   1.000
_cell.angle_alpha   90.00
_cell.angle_beta   90.00
_cell.angle_gamma   90.00
#
_symmetry.space_group_name_H-M   'P 1'
#
loop_
_entity.id
_entity.type
_entity.pdbx_description
1 polymer ?
#
loop_
_entity_poly.entity_id
_entity_poly.type
_entity_poly.pdbx_seq_one_letter_code
_entity_poly.pdbx_strand_id
1 'polypeptide(L)'
;MAHKTFISYKYSETKDLRDEIVKALGDDAKYYQGETSESPDLSDKTTDYIKEKLKDMIYSTSVTIVVISPNMKLSNWIDWEIEYSLKQIKRGDRTSGTNGVLGVVMKYNGDYSWLRPSVENSDGHTAILTNDDYLYEIIHKNRFNQEPPEYTCDVCKNVDALTGSYISLINEENFLENPNKYIDNAYDKSKNTSNYKLTRKK
;
A
#
# COMPACT_ATOMS: atom_id res chain seq x y z
N MET A 1 -1.70 19.12 1.17
CA MET A 1 -2.38 19.35 -0.13
C MET A 1 -2.83 17.97 -0.58
N ALA A 2 -4.09 17.80 -0.99
CA ALA A 2 -4.60 16.47 -1.28
C ALA A 2 -3.86 15.78 -2.44
N HIS A 3 -3.54 14.50 -2.25
CA HIS A 3 -2.84 13.68 -3.23
C HIS A 3 -3.84 12.86 -4.05
N LYS A 4 -3.53 12.63 -5.33
CA LYS A 4 -4.31 11.71 -6.15
C LYS A 4 -4.00 10.28 -5.73
N THR A 5 -5.01 9.55 -5.29
CA THR A 5 -4.85 8.21 -4.71
C THR A 5 -5.47 7.14 -5.61
N PHE A 6 -4.84 5.98 -5.69
CA PHE A 6 -5.43 4.74 -6.19
C PHE A 6 -5.57 3.76 -5.01
N ILE A 7 -6.66 2.99 -4.94
CA ILE A 7 -6.82 1.94 -3.92
C ILE A 7 -6.80 0.58 -4.62
N SER A 8 -5.77 -0.21 -4.33
CA SER A 8 -5.61 -1.60 -4.76
C SER A 8 -6.15 -2.51 -3.67
N TYR A 9 -7.13 -3.35 -3.98
CA TYR A 9 -7.82 -4.18 -2.99
C TYR A 9 -8.48 -5.40 -3.62
N LYS A 10 -8.78 -6.42 -2.80
CA LYS A 10 -9.52 -7.59 -3.26
C LYS A 10 -11.01 -7.36 -3.02
N TYR A 11 -11.74 -7.02 -4.08
CA TYR A 11 -13.15 -6.63 -4.01
C TYR A 11 -14.02 -7.53 -3.12
N SER A 12 -13.93 -8.85 -3.28
CA SER A 12 -14.80 -9.80 -2.58
C SER A 12 -14.61 -9.86 -1.05
N GLU A 13 -13.55 -9.26 -0.50
CA GLU A 13 -13.26 -9.31 0.94
C GLU A 13 -13.04 -7.94 1.59
N THR A 14 -12.69 -6.92 0.80
CA THR A 14 -12.23 -5.62 1.35
C THR A 14 -13.01 -4.42 0.81
N LYS A 15 -14.14 -4.65 0.14
CA LYS A 15 -14.99 -3.56 -0.35
C LYS A 15 -15.41 -2.60 0.76
N ASP A 16 -15.85 -3.14 1.90
CA ASP A 16 -16.36 -2.31 3.00
C ASP A 16 -15.24 -1.42 3.57
N LEU A 17 -14.05 -1.97 3.80
CA LEU A 17 -12.88 -1.18 4.22
C LEU A 17 -12.45 -0.15 3.16
N ARG A 18 -12.53 -0.50 1.87
CA ARG A 18 -12.30 0.48 0.79
C ARG A 18 -13.31 1.63 0.89
N ASP A 19 -14.58 1.35 1.11
CA ASP A 19 -15.63 2.36 1.22
C ASP A 19 -15.43 3.24 2.47
N GLU A 20 -14.99 2.66 3.58
CA GLU A 20 -14.58 3.40 4.78
C GLU A 20 -13.36 4.29 4.54
N ILE A 21 -12.35 3.81 3.82
CA ILE A 21 -11.19 4.63 3.41
C ILE A 21 -11.66 5.81 2.58
N VAL A 22 -12.47 5.59 1.54
CA VAL A 22 -12.99 6.67 0.68
C VAL A 22 -13.80 7.67 1.49
N LYS A 23 -14.62 7.20 2.44
CA LYS A 23 -15.38 8.07 3.35
C LYS A 23 -14.46 8.88 4.27
N ALA A 24 -13.40 8.27 4.80
CA ALA A 24 -12.43 8.93 5.68
C ALA A 24 -11.60 10.01 4.95
N LEU A 25 -11.44 9.91 3.62
CA LEU A 25 -10.83 10.97 2.81
C LEU A 25 -11.68 12.25 2.73
N GLY A 26 -12.99 12.18 3.03
CA GLY A 26 -13.87 13.35 3.02
C GLY A 26 -13.83 14.10 1.69
N ASP A 27 -13.59 15.42 1.73
CA ASP A 27 -13.50 16.27 0.54
C ASP A 27 -12.36 15.89 -0.42
N ASP A 28 -11.32 15.22 0.09
CA ASP A 28 -10.17 14.78 -0.71
C ASP A 28 -10.50 13.52 -1.53
N ALA A 29 -11.63 12.86 -1.27
CA ALA A 29 -12.12 11.73 -2.07
C ALA A 29 -12.34 12.10 -3.55
N LYS A 30 -12.51 13.38 -3.89
CA LYS A 30 -12.55 13.85 -5.29
C LYS A 30 -11.26 13.57 -6.08
N TYR A 31 -10.15 13.30 -5.39
CA TYR A 31 -8.86 12.96 -6.01
C TYR A 31 -8.59 11.46 -6.09
N TYR A 32 -9.47 10.63 -5.52
CA TYR A 32 -9.42 9.18 -5.67
C TYR A 32 -9.69 8.79 -7.13
N GLN A 33 -8.78 7.99 -7.69
CA GLN A 33 -8.85 7.43 -9.03
C GLN A 33 -9.04 5.93 -8.88
N GLY A 34 -10.28 5.46 -8.86
CA GLY A 34 -10.61 4.09 -8.48
C GLY A 34 -12.01 3.70 -8.92
N GLU A 35 -12.44 2.51 -8.50
CA GLU A 35 -13.84 2.13 -8.65
C GLU A 35 -14.74 3.02 -7.77
N THR A 36 -15.75 3.63 -8.38
CA THR A 36 -16.79 4.44 -7.75
C THR A 36 -18.16 3.82 -8.05
N SER A 37 -19.25 4.36 -7.47
CA SER A 37 -20.62 3.93 -7.81
C SER A 37 -20.93 4.05 -9.30
N GLU A 38 -20.22 4.92 -10.02
CA GLU A 38 -20.37 5.18 -11.46
C GLU A 38 -19.40 4.34 -12.32
N SER A 39 -18.53 3.53 -11.71
CA SER A 39 -17.56 2.73 -12.46
C SER A 39 -18.25 1.55 -13.16
N PRO A 40 -17.97 1.30 -14.45
CA PRO A 40 -18.55 0.18 -15.16
C PRO A 40 -18.10 -1.13 -14.54
N ASP A 41 -19.01 -2.11 -14.45
CA ASP A 41 -18.66 -3.47 -14.05
C ASP A 41 -17.69 -4.08 -15.07
N LEU A 42 -16.51 -4.46 -14.59
CA LEU A 42 -15.42 -5.01 -15.41
C LEU A 42 -15.36 -6.54 -15.36
N SER A 43 -16.26 -7.20 -14.61
CA SER A 43 -16.25 -8.66 -14.40
C SER A 43 -16.31 -9.48 -15.70
N ASP A 44 -17.06 -9.01 -16.70
CA ASP A 44 -17.23 -9.68 -18.00
C ASP A 44 -16.28 -9.15 -19.11
N LYS A 45 -15.26 -8.34 -18.76
CA LYS A 45 -14.32 -7.76 -19.74
C LYS A 45 -13.09 -8.64 -19.94
N THR A 46 -12.43 -8.46 -21.09
CA THR A 46 -11.16 -9.15 -21.36
C THR A 46 -10.06 -8.65 -20.40
N THR A 47 -9.13 -9.53 -20.05
CA THR A 47 -7.96 -9.20 -19.22
C THR A 47 -7.20 -7.98 -19.74
N ASP A 48 -7.02 -7.85 -21.06
CA ASP A 48 -6.33 -6.70 -21.65
C ASP A 48 -7.10 -5.40 -21.45
N TYR A 49 -8.43 -5.42 -21.57
CA TYR A 49 -9.25 -4.22 -21.34
C TYR A 49 -9.17 -3.76 -19.88
N ILE A 50 -9.28 -4.70 -18.93
CA ILE A 50 -9.17 -4.42 -17.49
C ILE A 50 -7.79 -3.81 -17.20
N LYS A 51 -6.74 -4.41 -17.75
CA LYS A 51 -5.37 -3.95 -17.59
C LYS A 51 -5.20 -2.51 -18.10
N GLU A 52 -5.68 -2.18 -19.30
CA GLU A 52 -5.59 -0.81 -19.83
C GLU A 52 -6.35 0.19 -18.94
N LYS A 53 -7.52 -0.16 -18.41
CA LYS A 53 -8.25 0.69 -17.47
C LYS A 53 -7.49 0.94 -16.17
N LEU A 54 -6.95 -0.12 -15.57
CA LEU A 54 -6.13 0.01 -14.36
C LEU A 54 -4.88 0.87 -14.62
N LYS A 55 -4.22 0.68 -15.76
CA LYS A 55 -3.07 1.50 -16.16
C LYS A 55 -3.45 2.98 -16.17
N ASP A 56 -4.59 3.34 -16.76
CA ASP A 56 -5.05 4.74 -16.85
C ASP A 56 -5.33 5.34 -15.47
N MET A 57 -5.99 4.57 -14.60
CA MET A 57 -6.32 4.99 -13.24
C MET A 57 -5.05 5.24 -12.43
N ILE A 58 -4.10 4.29 -12.44
CA ILE A 58 -2.86 4.40 -11.67
C ILE A 58 -1.95 5.50 -12.24
N TYR A 59 -1.82 5.62 -13.57
CA TYR A 59 -0.86 6.55 -14.20
C TYR A 59 -1.03 8.02 -13.77
N SER A 60 -2.25 8.42 -13.44
CA SER A 60 -2.57 9.80 -13.05
C SER A 60 -2.45 10.08 -11.54
N THR A 61 -2.10 9.06 -10.74
CA THR A 61 -2.02 9.16 -9.28
C THR A 61 -0.60 9.44 -8.79
N SER A 62 -0.50 9.80 -7.51
CA SER A 62 0.77 10.02 -6.81
C SER A 62 0.98 9.05 -5.64
N VAL A 63 -0.10 8.45 -5.13
CA VAL A 63 -0.06 7.49 -4.03
C VAL A 63 -0.97 6.31 -4.35
N THR A 64 -0.48 5.10 -4.08
CA THR A 64 -1.24 3.86 -4.13
C THR A 64 -1.43 3.32 -2.72
N ILE A 65 -2.68 3.19 -2.31
CA ILE A 65 -3.09 2.56 -1.05
C ILE A 65 -3.39 1.09 -1.39
N VAL A 66 -2.75 0.16 -0.69
CA VAL A 66 -3.00 -1.28 -0.85
C VAL A 66 -3.73 -1.78 0.38
N VAL A 67 -4.92 -2.35 0.22
CA VAL A 67 -5.58 -3.02 1.34
C VAL A 67 -4.96 -4.40 1.54
N ILE A 68 -4.44 -4.64 2.75
CA ILE A 68 -3.77 -5.87 3.14
C ILE A 68 -4.76 -6.73 3.91
N SER A 69 -5.13 -7.86 3.32
CA SER A 69 -6.16 -8.76 3.80
C SER A 69 -5.74 -10.24 3.67
N PRO A 70 -6.34 -11.16 4.43
CA PRO A 70 -5.88 -12.55 4.52
C PRO A 70 -5.79 -13.29 3.18
N ASN A 71 -6.67 -12.98 2.22
CA ASN A 71 -6.68 -13.66 0.92
C ASN A 71 -6.27 -12.73 -0.23
N MET A 72 -5.56 -11.63 0.05
CA MET A 72 -5.17 -10.66 -0.99
C MET A 72 -4.42 -11.33 -2.15
N LYS A 73 -3.62 -12.36 -1.85
CA LYS A 73 -2.83 -13.14 -2.83
C LYS A 73 -3.66 -13.93 -3.84
N LEU A 74 -4.96 -14.12 -3.58
CA LEU A 74 -5.89 -14.70 -4.56
C LEU A 74 -6.36 -13.69 -5.61
N SER A 75 -5.98 -12.41 -5.50
CA SER A 75 -6.21 -11.42 -6.55
C SER A 75 -5.21 -11.60 -7.69
N ASN A 76 -5.70 -11.52 -8.93
CA ASN A 76 -4.85 -11.53 -10.12
C ASN A 76 -4.23 -10.15 -10.42
N TRP A 77 -4.64 -9.11 -9.70
CA TRP A 77 -4.36 -7.72 -10.09
C TRP A 77 -3.44 -6.99 -9.12
N ILE A 78 -3.58 -7.21 -7.80
CA ILE A 78 -2.91 -6.40 -6.77
C ILE A 78 -1.38 -6.35 -6.95
N ASP A 79 -0.73 -7.50 -7.17
CA ASP A 79 0.74 -7.54 -7.39
C ASP A 79 1.16 -6.69 -8.59
N TRP A 80 0.40 -6.81 -9.70
CA TRP A 80 0.65 -6.06 -10.92
C TRP A 80 0.37 -4.56 -10.74
N GLU A 81 -0.66 -4.19 -9.96
CA GLU A 81 -0.98 -2.78 -9.66
C GLU A 81 0.13 -2.12 -8.84
N ILE A 82 0.71 -2.83 -7.87
CA ILE A 82 1.86 -2.37 -7.10
C ILE A 82 3.09 -2.23 -8.00
N GLU A 83 3.37 -3.25 -8.84
CA GLU A 83 4.45 -3.20 -9.82
C GLU A 83 4.30 -1.99 -10.76
N TYR A 84 3.08 -1.72 -11.24
CA TYR A 84 2.81 -0.58 -12.12
C TYR A 84 2.98 0.76 -11.39
N SER A 85 2.49 0.84 -10.14
CA SER A 85 2.63 2.02 -9.27
C SER A 85 4.08 2.38 -8.99
N LEU A 86 4.94 1.37 -8.85
CA LEU A 86 6.36 1.53 -8.60
C LEU A 86 7.17 1.81 -9.87
N LYS A 87 6.60 1.86 -11.07
CA LYS A 87 7.34 2.11 -12.32
C LYS A 87 7.21 3.56 -12.78
N GLN A 88 8.31 4.07 -13.35
CA GLN A 88 8.26 5.28 -14.16
C GLN A 88 7.95 4.89 -15.60
N ILE A 89 6.84 5.38 -16.13
CA ILE A 89 6.31 4.98 -17.44
C ILE A 89 6.15 6.21 -18.31
N LYS A 90 6.71 6.17 -19.52
CA LYS A 90 6.54 7.24 -20.50
C LYS A 90 5.25 7.03 -21.30
N ARG A 91 4.40 8.07 -21.38
CA ARG A 91 3.24 8.15 -22.27
C ARG A 91 3.29 9.47 -23.03
N GLY A 92 3.53 9.40 -24.34
CA GLY A 92 3.83 10.59 -25.15
C GLY A 92 5.05 11.31 -24.59
N ASP A 93 4.91 12.61 -24.30
CA ASP A 93 6.00 13.46 -23.78
C ASP A 93 6.11 13.47 -22.26
N ARG A 94 5.22 12.77 -21.54
CA ARG A 94 5.20 12.74 -20.07
C ARG A 94 5.67 11.40 -19.52
N THR A 95 6.49 11.44 -18.47
CA THR A 95 6.89 10.25 -17.70
C THR A 95 6.25 10.33 -16.33
N SER A 96 5.56 9.27 -15.91
CA SER A 96 5.02 9.18 -14.55
C SER A 96 6.16 9.10 -13.53
N GLY A 97 5.94 9.69 -12.36
CA GLY A 97 6.79 9.43 -11.20
C GLY A 97 6.56 8.02 -10.66
N THR A 98 7.43 7.60 -9.73
CA THR A 98 7.12 6.47 -8.86
C THR A 98 6.02 6.92 -7.89
N ASN A 99 4.95 6.15 -7.72
CA ASN A 99 3.96 6.44 -6.69
C ASN A 99 4.52 6.15 -5.30
N GLY A 100 4.09 6.93 -4.31
CA GLY A 100 4.16 6.49 -2.92
C GLY A 100 3.27 5.27 -2.73
N VAL A 101 3.69 4.29 -1.94
CA VAL A 101 2.87 3.09 -1.69
C VAL A 101 2.76 2.87 -0.19
N LEU A 102 1.55 2.63 0.30
CA LEU A 102 1.28 2.28 1.70
C LEU A 102 0.27 1.13 1.78
N GLY A 103 0.43 0.26 2.78
CA GLY A 103 -0.51 -0.81 3.08
C GLY A 103 -1.44 -0.45 4.24
N VAL A 104 -2.74 -0.61 4.06
CA VAL A 104 -3.74 -0.53 5.14
C VAL A 104 -4.14 -1.95 5.52
N VAL A 105 -3.81 -2.35 6.75
CA VAL A 105 -4.01 -3.71 7.27
C VAL A 105 -5.41 -3.83 7.82
N MET A 106 -6.17 -4.75 7.22
CA MET A 106 -7.52 -5.10 7.63
C MET A 106 -7.51 -5.84 8.97
N LYS A 107 -8.44 -5.53 9.86
CA LYS A 107 -8.69 -6.34 11.05
C LYS A 107 -9.43 -7.60 10.65
N TYR A 108 -8.98 -8.76 11.15
CA TYR A 108 -9.59 -10.05 10.80
C TYR A 108 -9.76 -10.89 12.06
N ASN A 109 -10.95 -11.47 12.24
CA ASN A 109 -11.32 -12.19 13.47
C ASN A 109 -11.10 -11.40 14.78
N GLY A 110 -11.25 -10.07 14.71
CA GLY A 110 -11.21 -9.18 15.87
C GLY A 110 -9.84 -8.59 16.19
N ASP A 111 -8.76 -8.98 15.50
CA ASP A 111 -7.42 -8.41 15.71
C ASP A 111 -6.54 -8.42 14.45
N TYR A 112 -5.25 -8.16 14.62
CA TYR A 112 -4.24 -8.14 13.56
C TYR A 112 -3.27 -9.32 13.65
N SER A 113 -3.50 -10.31 14.52
CA SER A 113 -2.58 -11.41 14.83
C SER A 113 -2.28 -12.28 13.60
N TRP A 114 -3.21 -12.34 12.65
CA TRP A 114 -3.05 -13.04 11.38
C TRP A 114 -1.84 -12.52 10.58
N LEU A 115 -1.62 -11.21 10.55
CA LEU A 115 -0.46 -10.58 9.91
C LEU A 115 0.65 -10.23 10.90
N ARG A 116 0.30 -9.92 12.14
CA ARG A 116 1.20 -9.39 13.17
C ARG A 116 1.18 -10.24 14.43
N PRO A 117 1.64 -11.50 14.34
CA PRO A 117 1.67 -12.37 15.51
C PRO A 117 2.65 -11.81 16.54
N SER A 118 2.26 -11.90 17.81
CA SER A 118 3.13 -11.58 18.94
C SER A 118 3.91 -12.82 19.35
N VAL A 119 5.21 -12.65 19.56
CA VAL A 119 6.12 -13.71 20.03
C VAL A 119 6.80 -13.23 21.31
N GLU A 120 6.71 -14.05 22.35
CA GLU A 120 7.46 -13.82 23.58
C GLU A 120 8.87 -14.40 23.42
N ASN A 121 9.88 -13.56 23.55
CA ASN A 121 11.28 -13.95 23.48
C ASN A 121 11.73 -14.58 24.80
N SER A 122 12.86 -15.29 24.78
CA SER A 122 13.43 -15.95 25.95
C SER A 122 13.83 -15.00 27.09
N ASP A 123 13.92 -13.69 26.81
CA ASP A 123 14.19 -12.63 27.78
C ASP A 123 12.92 -11.99 28.37
N GLY A 124 11.73 -12.49 28.00
CA GLY A 124 10.42 -12.01 28.46
C GLY A 124 9.88 -10.81 27.68
N HIS A 125 10.58 -10.31 26.67
CA HIS A 125 10.06 -9.24 25.80
C HIS A 125 9.13 -9.80 24.72
N THR A 126 8.01 -9.13 24.50
CA THR A 126 7.11 -9.45 23.37
C THR A 126 7.53 -8.67 22.12
N ALA A 127 7.85 -9.39 21.04
CA ALA A 127 8.06 -8.83 19.72
C ALA A 127 6.80 -9.00 18.86
N ILE A 128 6.49 -7.99 18.05
CA ILE A 128 5.44 -8.07 17.03
C ILE A 128 6.12 -8.33 15.69
N LEU A 129 5.84 -9.48 15.10
CA LEU A 129 6.39 -9.87 13.80
C LEU A 129 5.50 -9.38 12.65
N THR A 130 5.93 -9.63 11.42
CA THR A 130 5.06 -9.57 10.25
C THR A 130 5.11 -10.90 9.54
N ASN A 131 3.95 -11.51 9.32
CA ASN A 131 3.82 -12.75 8.59
C ASN A 131 3.80 -12.47 7.08
N ASP A 132 4.96 -12.62 6.45
CA ASP A 132 5.13 -12.33 5.03
C ASP A 132 4.40 -13.34 4.11
N ASP A 133 3.90 -14.47 4.63
CA ASP A 133 3.12 -15.44 3.83
C ASP A 133 1.85 -14.83 3.24
N TYR A 134 1.29 -13.84 3.92
CA TYR A 134 0.11 -13.09 3.49
C TYR A 134 0.44 -11.97 2.48
N LEU A 135 1.70 -11.58 2.35
CA LEU A 135 2.12 -10.46 1.52
C LEU A 135 2.61 -10.95 0.15
N TYR A 136 2.40 -10.13 -0.88
CA TYR A 136 3.08 -10.31 -2.16
C TYR A 136 4.58 -10.06 -2.00
N GLU A 137 5.37 -10.70 -2.87
CA GLU A 137 6.83 -10.59 -2.82
C GLU A 137 7.32 -9.15 -2.95
N ILE A 138 6.67 -8.38 -3.81
CA ILE A 138 6.96 -6.96 -4.00
C ILE A 138 6.71 -6.12 -2.74
N ILE A 139 5.76 -6.52 -1.88
CA ILE A 139 5.51 -5.80 -0.62
C ILE A 139 6.63 -6.08 0.36
N HIS A 140 6.94 -7.36 0.64
CA HIS A 140 7.98 -7.68 1.63
C HIS A 140 9.36 -7.16 1.20
N LYS A 141 9.71 -7.20 -0.10
CA LYS A 141 11.00 -6.69 -0.60
C LYS A 141 11.15 -5.17 -0.49
N ASN A 142 10.06 -4.44 -0.34
CA ASN A 142 10.06 -2.98 -0.14
C ASN A 142 9.77 -2.58 1.31
N ARG A 143 9.93 -3.53 2.24
CA ARG A 143 9.93 -3.29 3.69
C ARG A 143 11.36 -3.38 4.22
N PHE A 144 11.64 -2.65 5.29
CA PHE A 144 12.95 -2.56 5.92
C PHE A 144 14.10 -2.27 4.93
N ASN A 145 13.81 -1.47 3.90
CA ASN A 145 14.68 -1.28 2.74
C ASN A 145 15.22 0.16 2.62
N GLN A 146 15.20 0.93 3.71
CA GLN A 146 15.85 2.23 3.78
C GLN A 146 17.37 2.07 3.60
N GLU A 147 17.98 2.93 2.78
CA GLU A 147 19.40 2.90 2.46
C GLU A 147 19.98 4.33 2.51
N PRO A 148 20.90 4.63 3.46
CA PRO A 148 21.35 3.75 4.53
C PRO A 148 20.26 3.52 5.60
N PRO A 149 20.30 2.42 6.38
CA PRO A 149 19.36 2.20 7.48
C PRO A 149 19.47 3.29 8.56
N GLU A 150 18.35 3.89 8.94
CA GLU A 150 18.28 4.80 10.09
C GLU A 150 17.59 4.11 11.27
N TYR A 151 18.30 3.98 12.38
CA TYR A 151 17.78 3.33 13.57
C TYR A 151 17.19 4.34 14.54
N THR A 152 16.01 4.05 15.07
CA THR A 152 15.44 4.76 16.22
C THR A 152 16.13 4.38 17.53
N CYS A 153 16.78 3.21 17.54
CA CYS A 153 17.67 2.77 18.60
C CYS A 153 18.85 2.00 18.01
N ASP A 154 20.06 2.56 18.14
CA ASP A 154 21.28 1.97 17.59
C ASP A 154 21.67 0.63 18.21
N VAL A 155 21.25 0.39 19.46
CA VAL A 155 21.53 -0.84 20.20
C VAL A 155 20.59 -1.95 19.75
N CYS A 156 19.29 -1.67 19.70
CA CYS A 156 18.26 -2.64 19.31
C CYS A 156 18.16 -2.84 17.79
N LYS A 157 18.77 -1.94 17.00
CA LYS A 157 18.64 -1.89 15.53
C LYS A 157 17.18 -1.79 15.06
N ASN A 158 16.36 -1.10 15.84
CA ASN A 158 14.97 -0.79 15.48
C ASN A 158 14.94 0.34 14.46
N VAL A 159 14.10 0.23 13.45
CA VAL A 159 13.85 1.29 12.47
C VAL A 159 12.49 1.93 12.72
N ASP A 160 12.28 3.13 12.18
CA ASP A 160 10.99 3.81 12.27
C ASP A 160 9.91 3.10 11.44
N ALA A 161 8.69 3.01 11.97
CA ALA A 161 7.58 2.29 11.34
C ALA A 161 7.09 2.93 10.03
N LEU A 162 7.28 4.25 9.87
CA LEU A 162 6.87 5.02 8.70
C LEU A 162 8.00 5.24 7.70
N THR A 163 9.24 5.44 8.17
CA THR A 163 10.36 5.79 7.29
C THR A 163 11.33 4.64 7.03
N GLY A 164 11.42 3.62 7.90
CA GLY A 164 12.32 2.47 7.72
C GLY A 164 11.93 1.54 6.57
N SER A 165 10.71 1.67 6.05
CA SER A 165 10.19 0.93 4.91
C SER A 165 9.65 1.88 3.85
N TYR A 166 9.92 1.59 2.58
CA TYR A 166 9.24 2.31 1.51
C TYR A 166 7.72 2.10 1.61
N ILE A 167 7.31 0.83 1.75
CA ILE A 167 5.90 0.45 1.98
C ILE A 167 5.67 0.27 3.47
N SER A 168 5.04 1.25 4.10
CA SER A 168 4.59 1.13 5.50
C SER A 168 3.28 0.37 5.60
N LEU A 169 3.11 -0.41 6.66
CA LEU A 169 1.87 -1.12 6.96
C LEU A 169 1.18 -0.45 8.14
N ILE A 170 -0.02 0.07 7.94
CA ILE A 170 -0.78 0.83 8.92
C ILE A 170 -2.06 0.07 9.24
N ASN A 171 -2.41 -0.10 10.51
CA ASN A 171 -3.69 -0.70 10.88
C ASN A 171 -4.84 0.18 10.39
N GLU A 172 -5.94 -0.44 9.96
CA GLU A 172 -7.13 0.27 9.44
C GLU A 172 -7.61 1.36 10.40
N GLU A 173 -7.71 1.08 11.70
CA GLU A 173 -8.20 2.05 12.70
C GLU A 173 -7.32 3.31 12.74
N ASN A 174 -6.00 3.13 12.76
CA ASN A 174 -5.05 4.26 12.75
C ASN A 174 -5.12 5.03 11.43
N PHE A 175 -5.23 4.33 10.30
CA PHE A 175 -5.32 4.98 9.00
C PHE A 175 -6.60 5.80 8.87
N LEU A 176 -7.74 5.23 9.26
CA LEU A 176 -9.06 5.88 9.19
C LEU A 176 -9.15 7.10 10.11
N GLU A 177 -8.44 7.10 11.24
CA GLU A 177 -8.35 8.26 12.14
C GLU A 177 -7.62 9.45 11.51
N ASN A 178 -6.56 9.20 10.72
CA ASN A 178 -5.80 10.27 10.07
C ASN A 178 -5.20 9.85 8.71
N PRO A 179 -6.02 9.73 7.65
CA PRO A 179 -5.55 9.25 6.34
C PRO A 179 -4.44 10.10 5.75
N ASN A 180 -4.58 11.43 5.85
CA ASN A 180 -3.65 12.39 5.25
C ASN A 180 -2.23 12.25 5.80
N LYS A 181 -2.06 11.99 7.11
CA LYS A 181 -0.74 11.71 7.69
C LYS A 181 0.02 10.60 6.97
N TYR A 182 -0.67 9.50 6.66
CA TYR A 182 -0.04 8.33 6.04
C TYR A 182 0.11 8.48 4.53
N ILE A 183 -0.85 9.14 3.88
CA ILE A 183 -0.78 9.44 2.44
C ILE A 183 0.36 10.43 2.16
N ASP A 184 0.49 11.49 2.95
CA ASP A 184 1.58 12.47 2.83
C ASP A 184 2.93 11.78 3.05
N ASN A 185 3.05 10.91 4.06
CA ASN A 185 4.26 10.12 4.29
C ASN A 185 4.62 9.22 3.08
N ALA A 186 3.64 8.53 2.50
CA ALA A 186 3.88 7.72 1.31
C ALA A 186 4.30 8.58 0.11
N TYR A 187 3.65 9.73 -0.08
CA TYR A 187 4.02 10.69 -1.11
C TYR A 187 5.44 11.21 -0.93
N ASP A 188 5.87 11.55 0.28
CA ASP A 188 7.22 12.04 0.55
C ASP A 188 8.28 10.98 0.23
N LYS A 189 8.01 9.71 0.55
CA LYS A 189 8.87 8.59 0.14
C LYS A 189 8.98 8.47 -1.39
N SER A 190 7.89 8.76 -2.12
CA SER A 190 7.89 8.82 -3.58
C SER A 190 8.81 9.89 -4.17
N LYS A 191 9.08 10.97 -3.43
CA LYS A 191 10.01 12.04 -3.82
C LYS A 191 11.45 11.74 -3.46
N ASN A 192 11.65 10.86 -2.49
CA ASN A 192 12.95 10.50 -1.94
C ASN A 192 13.28 9.03 -2.19
N THR A 193 12.97 8.50 -3.39
CA THR A 193 13.20 7.08 -3.72
C THR A 193 14.65 6.64 -3.63
N SER A 194 15.60 7.58 -3.68
CA SER A 194 17.04 7.30 -3.49
C SER A 194 17.38 6.81 -2.09
N ASN A 195 16.53 7.11 -1.09
CA ASN A 195 16.72 6.68 0.30
C ASN A 195 16.26 5.24 0.53
N TYR A 196 15.88 4.52 -0.54
CA TYR A 196 15.30 3.19 -0.48
C TYR A 196 15.87 2.30 -1.58
N LYS A 197 16.23 1.07 -1.22
CA LYS A 197 16.52 0.01 -2.18
C LYS A 197 15.21 -0.56 -2.74
N LEU A 198 14.69 0.09 -3.78
CA LEU A 198 13.40 -0.26 -4.37
C LEU A 198 13.45 -1.52 -5.25
N THR A 199 12.56 -2.46 -4.95
CA THR A 199 12.23 -3.58 -5.83
C THR A 199 10.97 -3.24 -6.63
N ARG A 200 11.09 -3.11 -7.96
CA ARG A 200 9.99 -2.67 -8.83
C ARG A 200 9.36 -3.79 -9.67
N LYS A 201 9.76 -5.04 -9.44
CA LYS A 201 9.30 -6.24 -10.15
C LYS A 201 9.31 -7.42 -9.17
N LYS A 202 8.49 -8.43 -9.42
CA LYS A 202 8.55 -9.72 -8.72
C LYS A 202 9.95 -10.33 -8.78
#